data_AF-A0AB33KB33-F1
#
_entry.id   AF-A0AB33KB33-F1
#
_cell.length_a   1.000
_cell.length_b   1.000
_cell.length_c   1.000
_cell.angle_alpha   90.00
_cell.angle_beta   90.00
_cell.angle_gamma   90.00
#
_symmetry.space_group_name_H-M   'P 1'
#
loop_
_entity.id
_entity.type
_entity.pdbx_description
1 polymer ?
#
loop_
_entity_poly.entity_id
_entity_poly.type
_entity_poly.pdbx_seq_one_letter_code
_entity_poly.pdbx_strand_id
1 'polypeptide(L)'
;MHQVTQTILHDDAAGRTGNCLQEAIASALELPLGQVPHFAEHEDWDDRLAAFLRQHDRTVRHRPVGTPCALAIGVGPSARGVLHSVVLVDGAIAWDPHPSRAGLLRLVYILTLDRSP
;
A
#
# COMPACT_ATOMS: atom_id res chain seq x y z
N MET A 1 14.08 -4.00 -0.51
CA MET A 1 12.64 -4.20 -0.25
C MET A 1 12.46 -5.32 0.75
N HIS A 2 11.81 -5.06 1.88
CA HIS A 2 11.45 -6.06 2.89
C HIS A 2 10.05 -6.61 2.56
N GLN A 3 9.87 -7.92 2.38
CA GLN A 3 8.58 -8.47 1.95
C GLN A 3 7.68 -8.76 3.16
N VAL A 4 6.70 -7.88 3.41
CA VAL A 4 5.70 -8.08 4.47
C VAL A 4 4.44 -8.68 3.87
N THR A 5 3.97 -9.79 4.47
CA THR A 5 2.78 -10.51 4.01
C THR A 5 1.56 -10.11 4.84
N GLN A 6 0.42 -10.04 4.18
CA GLN A 6 -0.84 -9.64 4.76
C GLN A 6 -1.32 -10.56 5.86
N THR A 7 -1.66 -9.95 6.99
CA THR A 7 -2.02 -10.66 8.23
C THR A 7 -3.48 -10.50 8.60
N ILE A 8 -4.13 -9.40 8.21
CA ILE A 8 -5.58 -9.19 8.37
C ILE A 8 -6.22 -9.18 6.98
N LEU A 9 -6.96 -10.23 6.64
CA LEU A 9 -7.66 -10.35 5.35
C LEU A 9 -9.00 -9.61 5.37
N HIS A 10 -9.56 -9.34 4.19
CA HIS A 10 -10.84 -8.62 4.06
C HIS A 10 -12.04 -9.34 4.69
N ASP A 11 -11.94 -10.66 4.82
CA ASP A 11 -12.91 -11.61 5.34
C ASP A 11 -12.43 -12.20 6.68
N ASP A 12 -11.57 -11.46 7.40
CA ASP A 12 -11.13 -11.81 8.74
C ASP A 12 -12.33 -12.10 9.65
N ALA A 13 -12.27 -13.22 10.38
CA ALA A 13 -13.40 -13.71 11.18
C ALA A 13 -13.85 -12.73 12.29
N ALA A 14 -12.98 -11.81 12.72
CA ALA A 14 -13.31 -10.77 13.68
C ALA A 14 -13.90 -9.50 13.01
N GLY A 15 -14.12 -9.52 11.69
CA GLY A 15 -14.68 -8.40 10.94
C GLY A 15 -13.76 -7.19 10.84
N ARG A 16 -12.45 -7.38 11.05
CA ARG A 16 -11.46 -6.30 11.00
C ARG A 16 -11.20 -5.85 9.57
N THR A 17 -10.92 -4.55 9.40
CA THR A 17 -10.51 -4.01 8.11
C THR A 17 -9.18 -4.63 7.67
N GLY A 18 -9.11 -5.09 6.41
CA GLY A 18 -7.89 -5.67 5.88
C GLY A 18 -6.73 -4.66 5.82
N ASN A 19 -5.51 -5.10 6.15
CA ASN A 19 -4.38 -4.20 6.35
C ASN A 19 -3.38 -4.14 5.17
N CYS A 20 -3.84 -4.46 3.96
CA CYS A 20 -3.02 -4.49 2.74
C CYS A 20 -2.23 -3.18 2.50
N LEU A 21 -2.80 -2.01 2.80
CA LEU A 21 -2.10 -0.73 2.66
C LEU A 21 -0.95 -0.60 3.67
N GLN A 22 -1.18 -0.98 4.92
CA GLN A 22 -0.16 -0.97 5.98
C GLN A 22 1.06 -1.81 5.57
N GLU A 23 0.83 -3.00 5.04
CA GLU A 23 1.91 -3.93 4.71
C GLU A 23 2.60 -3.60 3.38
N ALA A 24 1.87 -3.03 2.42
CA ALA A 24 2.47 -2.47 1.23
C ALA A 24 3.43 -1.31 1.60
N ILE A 25 3.01 -0.42 2.50
CA ILE A 25 3.86 0.67 3.02
C ILE A 25 5.05 0.12 3.81
N ALA A 26 4.83 -0.85 4.72
CA ALA A 26 5.91 -1.50 5.46
C ALA A 26 6.94 -2.13 4.51
N SER A 27 6.47 -2.77 3.45
CA SER A 27 7.36 -3.38 2.46
C SER A 27 8.14 -2.37 1.64
N ALA A 28 7.47 -1.29 1.22
CA ALA A 28 8.04 -0.22 0.42
C ALA A 28 9.09 0.61 1.19
N LEU A 29 8.88 0.83 2.50
CA LEU A 29 9.80 1.57 3.36
C LEU A 29 10.82 0.69 4.09
N GLU A 30 10.74 -0.63 3.90
CA GLU A 30 11.60 -1.61 4.57
C GLU A 30 11.49 -1.58 6.11
N LEU A 31 10.29 -1.39 6.61
CA LEU A 31 9.99 -1.31 8.05
C LEU A 31 9.32 -2.60 8.56
N PRO A 32 9.52 -2.95 9.84
CA PRO A 32 8.69 -3.95 10.51
C PRO A 32 7.22 -3.51 10.51
N LEU A 33 6.29 -4.47 10.32
CA LEU A 33 4.84 -4.18 10.25
C LEU A 33 4.33 -3.37 11.45
N GLY A 34 4.77 -3.73 12.67
CA GLY A 34 4.35 -3.05 13.90
C GLY A 34 4.80 -1.59 14.03
N GLN A 35 5.67 -1.10 13.13
CA GLN A 35 6.08 0.31 13.07
C GLN A 35 5.24 1.14 12.09
N VAL A 36 4.36 0.50 11.32
CA VAL A 36 3.49 1.18 10.35
C VAL A 36 2.06 1.20 10.88
N PRO A 37 1.38 2.34 10.96
CA PRO A 37 -0.02 2.40 11.38
C PRO A 37 -0.97 1.63 10.45
N HIS A 38 -2.03 1.04 11.00
CA HIS A 38 -3.11 0.47 10.18
C HIS A 38 -4.05 1.59 9.70
N PHE A 39 -3.62 2.30 8.64
CA PHE A 39 -4.28 3.52 8.17
C PHE A 39 -5.77 3.33 7.85
N ALA A 40 -6.15 2.17 7.29
CA ALA A 40 -7.51 1.91 6.81
C ALA A 40 -8.55 1.75 7.94
N GLU A 41 -8.12 1.71 9.20
CA GLU A 41 -9.03 1.77 10.37
C GLU A 41 -9.48 3.19 10.70
N HIS A 42 -8.98 4.20 9.98
CA HIS A 42 -9.25 5.61 10.24
C HIS A 42 -9.93 6.29 9.05
N GLU A 43 -10.86 7.21 9.32
CA GLU A 43 -11.52 8.00 8.27
C GLU A 43 -10.53 8.96 7.58
N ASP A 44 -9.59 9.52 8.34
CA ASP A 44 -8.50 10.42 7.92
C ASP A 44 -7.23 9.66 7.50
N TRP A 45 -7.40 8.48 6.87
CA TRP A 45 -6.29 7.58 6.53
C TRP A 45 -5.22 8.23 5.65
N ASP A 46 -5.62 9.12 4.75
CA ASP A 46 -4.75 9.79 3.78
C ASP A 46 -3.87 10.85 4.45
N ASP A 47 -4.45 11.66 5.34
CA ASP A 47 -3.72 12.61 6.17
C ASP A 47 -2.71 11.90 7.08
N ARG A 48 -3.12 10.78 7.71
CA ARG A 48 -2.24 9.95 8.54
C ARG A 48 -1.11 9.33 7.75
N LEU A 49 -1.40 8.80 6.55
CA LEU A 49 -0.40 8.25 5.66
C LEU A 49 0.61 9.33 5.25
N ALA A 50 0.14 10.52 4.88
CA ALA A 50 1.00 11.63 4.51
C ALA A 50 1.89 12.09 5.68
N ALA A 51 1.33 12.21 6.88
CA ALA A 51 2.08 12.57 8.08
C ALA A 51 3.16 11.52 8.42
N PHE A 52 2.79 10.23 8.38
CA PHE A 52 3.72 9.13 8.60
C PHE A 52 4.86 9.13 7.58
N LEU A 53 4.56 9.22 6.29
CA LEU A 53 5.58 9.23 5.25
C LEU A 53 6.56 10.41 5.37
N ARG A 54 6.08 11.58 5.80
CA ARG A 54 6.95 12.72 6.07
C ARG A 54 7.98 12.45 7.17
N GLN A 55 7.63 11.64 8.18
CA GLN A 55 8.57 11.21 9.23
C GLN A 55 9.63 10.22 8.69
N HIS A 56 9.41 9.67 7.50
CA HIS A 56 10.30 8.73 6.81
C HIS A 56 10.92 9.32 5.53
N ASP A 57 11.12 10.64 5.47
CA ASP A 57 11.72 11.36 4.33
C ASP A 57 11.03 11.06 2.98
N ARG A 58 9.72 10.89 3.02
CA ARG A 58 8.87 10.63 1.86
C ARG A 58 7.66 11.58 1.85
N THR A 59 7.15 11.83 0.65
CA THR A 59 5.84 12.47 0.44
C THR A 59 4.96 11.55 -0.39
N VAL A 60 3.65 11.61 -0.17
CA VAL A 60 2.66 10.85 -0.93
C VAL A 60 1.85 11.76 -1.85
N ARG A 61 1.61 11.30 -3.08
CA ARG A 61 0.69 11.99 -3.99
C ARG A 61 -0.17 10.97 -4.74
N HIS A 62 -1.46 11.24 -4.81
CA HIS A 62 -2.37 10.51 -5.69
C HIS A 62 -2.09 10.89 -7.15
N ARG A 63 -1.81 9.90 -8.00
CA ARG A 63 -1.45 10.11 -9.41
C ARG A 63 -2.20 9.13 -10.32
N PRO A 64 -2.43 9.50 -11.59
CA PRO A 64 -2.91 8.57 -12.61
C PRO A 64 -1.94 7.40 -12.79
N VAL A 65 -2.49 6.24 -13.16
CA VAL A 65 -1.70 5.07 -13.57
C VAL A 65 -0.77 5.44 -14.73
N GLY A 66 0.46 4.93 -14.71
CA GLY A 66 1.48 5.22 -15.73
C GLY A 66 2.29 6.49 -15.49
N THR A 67 1.99 7.26 -14.43
CA THR A 67 2.87 8.37 -14.00
C THR A 67 4.25 7.81 -13.63
N PRO A 68 5.35 8.28 -14.26
CA PRO A 68 6.69 7.81 -13.92
C PRO A 68 7.01 8.07 -12.45
N CYS A 69 7.43 7.03 -11.74
CA CYS A 69 7.84 7.08 -10.34
C CYS A 69 8.74 5.88 -10.04
N ALA A 70 9.73 6.07 -9.17
CA ALA A 70 10.62 4.99 -8.75
C ALA A 70 9.92 4.02 -7.78
N LEU A 71 9.05 4.55 -6.92
CA LEU A 71 8.34 3.80 -5.89
C LEU A 71 6.91 4.33 -5.74
N ALA A 72 5.93 3.44 -5.73
CA ALA A 72 4.53 3.80 -5.50
C ALA A 72 3.75 2.65 -4.87
N ILE A 73 2.57 2.95 -4.32
CA ILE A 73 1.56 1.95 -4.03
C ILE A 73 0.54 1.96 -5.17
N GLY A 74 0.37 0.83 -5.83
CA GLY A 74 -0.68 0.62 -6.82
C GLY A 74 -1.97 0.18 -6.15
N VAL A 75 -3.10 0.78 -6.53
CA VAL A 75 -4.41 0.43 -5.97
C VAL A 75 -5.37 0.04 -7.06
N GLY A 76 -6.15 -1.02 -6.83
CA GLY A 76 -7.19 -1.44 -7.76
C GLY A 76 -8.01 -2.63 -7.26
N PRO A 77 -9.02 -3.07 -8.02
CA PRO A 77 -9.85 -4.22 -7.66
C PRO A 77 -9.04 -5.51 -7.72
N SER A 78 -9.21 -6.35 -6.69
CA SER A 78 -8.73 -7.73 -6.69
C SER A 78 -9.79 -8.71 -7.21
N ALA A 79 -9.38 -9.93 -7.54
CA ALA A 79 -10.30 -11.01 -7.89
C ALA A 79 -11.29 -11.38 -6.75
N ARG A 80 -11.04 -10.90 -5.52
CA ARG A 80 -11.89 -11.11 -4.33
C ARG A 80 -13.02 -10.09 -4.22
N GLY A 81 -13.13 -9.13 -5.14
CA GLY A 81 -14.19 -8.12 -5.14
C GLY A 81 -13.95 -6.91 -4.24
N VAL A 82 -12.77 -6.79 -3.64
CA VAL A 82 -12.36 -5.62 -2.82
C VAL A 82 -11.19 -4.86 -3.45
N LEU A 83 -11.06 -3.58 -3.11
CA LEU A 83 -9.87 -2.79 -3.41
C LEU A 83 -8.66 -3.35 -2.66
N HIS A 84 -7.51 -3.35 -3.33
CA HIS A 84 -6.28 -3.94 -2.82
C HIS A 84 -5.08 -3.08 -3.18
N SER A 85 -4.07 -3.07 -2.32
CA SER A 85 -2.83 -2.29 -2.45
C SER A 85 -1.65 -3.19 -2.72
N VAL A 86 -0.80 -2.82 -3.69
CA VAL A 86 0.45 -3.52 -4.04
C VAL A 86 1.60 -2.52 -4.15
N VAL A 87 2.83 -2.96 -3.96
CA VAL A 87 4.02 -2.13 -4.17
C VAL A 87 4.39 -2.14 -5.66
N LEU A 88 4.58 -0.93 -6.21
CA LEU A 88 5.11 -0.72 -7.53
C LEU A 88 6.55 -0.20 -7.45
N VAL A 89 7.44 -0.76 -8.27
CA VAL A 89 8.79 -0.25 -8.52
C VAL A 89 8.94 -0.05 -10.02
N ASP A 90 9.35 1.16 -10.43
CA ASP A 90 9.46 1.55 -11.85
C ASP A 90 8.20 1.23 -12.68
N GLY A 91 7.02 1.42 -12.07
CA GLY A 91 5.71 1.21 -12.69
C GLY A 91 5.25 -0.26 -12.78
N ALA A 92 6.05 -1.23 -12.37
CA ALA A 92 5.70 -2.65 -12.34
C ALA A 92 5.37 -3.12 -10.92
N ILE A 93 4.48 -4.11 -10.77
CA ILE A 93 4.19 -4.72 -9.46
C ILE A 93 5.44 -5.47 -8.99
N ALA A 94 6.06 -4.95 -7.94
CA ALA A 94 7.22 -5.55 -7.29
C ALA A 94 6.81 -6.47 -6.14
N TRP A 95 5.72 -6.15 -5.44
CA TRP A 95 5.21 -6.94 -4.34
C TRP A 95 3.71 -6.80 -4.15
N ASP A 96 3.03 -7.94 -3.98
CA ASP A 96 1.65 -8.01 -3.52
C ASP A 96 1.63 -8.53 -2.09
N PRO A 97 1.18 -7.74 -1.08
CA PRO A 97 1.16 -8.20 0.31
C PRO A 97 0.17 -9.34 0.56
N HIS A 98 -0.85 -9.55 -0.28
CA HIS A 98 -1.81 -10.64 -0.07
C HIS A 98 -1.14 -12.03 -0.19
N PRO A 99 -1.38 -13.00 0.72
CA PRO A 99 -0.69 -14.30 0.72
C PRO A 99 -0.74 -15.05 -0.62
N SER A 100 -1.83 -14.90 -1.38
CA SER A 100 -2.00 -15.54 -2.68
C SER A 100 -1.17 -14.93 -3.82
N ARG A 101 -0.64 -13.72 -3.64
CA ARG A 101 0.08 -12.93 -4.67
C ARG A 101 -0.68 -12.79 -6.00
N ALA A 102 -2.01 -12.85 -5.95
CA ALA A 102 -2.85 -12.85 -7.16
C ALA A 102 -2.85 -11.49 -7.89
N GLY A 103 -2.33 -10.44 -7.26
CA GLY A 103 -2.25 -9.11 -7.82
C GLY A 103 -3.61 -8.41 -7.91
N LEU A 104 -3.68 -7.50 -8.88
CA LEU A 104 -4.85 -6.67 -9.18
C LEU A 104 -5.40 -7.06 -10.55
N LEU A 105 -6.72 -6.96 -10.74
CA LEU A 105 -7.34 -7.12 -12.06
C LEU A 105 -6.95 -5.97 -12.99
N ARG A 106 -6.76 -4.78 -12.43
CA ARG A 106 -6.21 -3.58 -13.08
C ARG A 106 -5.79 -2.56 -12.02
N LEU A 107 -4.86 -1.68 -12.37
CA LEU A 107 -4.59 -0.48 -11.57
C LEU A 107 -5.70 0.57 -11.83
N VAL A 108 -6.13 1.26 -10.78
CA VAL A 108 -7.09 2.38 -10.85
C VAL A 108 -6.37 3.70 -10.62
N TYR A 109 -5.49 3.73 -9.62
CA TYR A 109 -4.62 4.87 -9.34
C TYR A 109 -3.33 4.37 -8.66
N ILE A 110 -2.37 5.29 -8.52
CA ILE A 110 -1.16 5.05 -7.74
C ILE A 110 -0.98 6.15 -6.69
N LEU A 111 -0.35 5.79 -5.58
CA LEU A 111 0.16 6.71 -4.57
C LEU A 111 1.69 6.76 -4.71
N THR A 112 2.25 7.81 -5.31
CA THR A 112 3.71 7.92 -5.47
C THR A 112 4.35 8.18 -4.11
N LEU A 113 5.46 7.49 -3.81
CA LEU A 113 6.22 7.65 -2.58
C LEU A 113 7.55 8.34 -2.91
N ASP A 114 7.47 9.65 -3.13
CA ASP A 114 8.59 10.47 -3.59
C ASP A 114 9.48 10.84 -2.40
N ARG A 115 10.81 10.94 -2.59
CA ARG A 115 11.69 11.44 -1.52
C ARG A 115 11.29 12.88 -1.17
N SER A 116 11.24 13.20 0.12
CA SER A 116 11.13 14.58 0.55
C SER A 116 12.35 15.38 0.05
N PRO A 117 12.16 16.64 -0.39
CA PRO A 117 13.26 17.52 -0.78
C PRO A 117 14.19 17.85 0.38
#